data_AF-A0A525BZ38-F1
#
_entry.id   AF-A0A525BZ38-F1
#
_cell.length_a   1.000
_cell.length_b   1.000
_cell.length_c   1.000
_cell.angle_alpha   90.00
_cell.angle_beta   90.00
_cell.angle_gamma   90.00
#
_symmetry.space_group_name_H-M   'P 1'
#
loop_
_entity.id
_entity.type
_entity.pdbx_description
1 polymer ?
#
loop_
_entity_poly.entity_id
_entity_poly.type
_entity_poly.pdbx_seq_one_letter_code
_entity_poly.pdbx_strand_id
1 'polypeptide(L)'
;MSFPARYRERLIDGSGGRLVVTIDINRDPCLRVYPMTAWVEIEKQVMSMSSAKESVRKFQRLFVGNASECEMDGNGRILLPQRLRQFACLDKKVVLVGQGERFELWDEEKWNEQQEALMSGDDDFQLPSELESLPSL
;
A
#
# COMPACT_ATOMS: atom_id res chain seq x y z
N MET A 1 -8.45 6.84 10.53
CA MET A 1 -7.95 7.72 9.44
C MET A 1 -9.07 8.05 8.50
N SER A 2 -9.16 9.26 7.95
CA SER A 2 -10.18 9.65 6.97
C SER A 2 -9.63 9.66 5.55
N PHE A 3 -10.35 9.07 4.60
CA PHE A 3 -10.02 9.18 3.17
C PHE A 3 -10.51 10.52 2.60
N PRO A 4 -9.76 11.12 1.65
CA PRO A 4 -10.24 12.27 0.87
C PRO A 4 -11.52 11.93 0.11
N ALA A 5 -12.45 12.89 0.00
CA ALA A 5 -13.78 12.68 -0.55
C ALA A 5 -13.77 12.03 -1.95
N ARG A 6 -12.89 12.50 -2.85
CA ARG A 6 -12.74 11.97 -4.22
C ARG A 6 -12.42 10.47 -4.29
N TYR A 7 -11.68 9.94 -3.31
CA TYR A 7 -11.33 8.52 -3.27
C TYR A 7 -12.37 7.72 -2.52
N ARG A 8 -12.98 8.32 -1.50
CA ARG A 8 -14.06 7.70 -0.70
C ARG A 8 -15.20 7.20 -1.59
N GLU A 9 -15.74 8.05 -2.46
CA GLU A 9 -16.84 7.67 -3.37
C GLU A 9 -16.45 6.48 -4.24
N ARG A 10 -15.29 6.55 -4.90
CA ARG A 10 -14.78 5.47 -5.76
C ARG A 10 -14.58 4.14 -5.00
N LEU A 11 -14.12 4.20 -3.75
CA LEU A 11 -13.93 3.01 -2.91
C LEU A 11 -15.26 2.43 -2.44
N ILE A 12 -16.24 3.28 -2.15
CA ILE A 12 -17.60 2.85 -1.81
C ILE A 12 -18.26 2.18 -3.02
N ASP A 13 -18.24 2.82 -4.18
CA ASP A 13 -18.87 2.30 -5.39
C ASP A 13 -18.20 1.01 -5.88
N GLY A 14 -16.87 0.94 -5.78
CA GLY A 14 -16.08 -0.18 -6.30
C GLY A 14 -16.02 -1.41 -5.39
N SER A 15 -15.96 -1.23 -4.06
CA SER A 15 -15.77 -2.35 -3.12
C SER A 15 -16.70 -2.33 -1.91
N GLY A 16 -17.66 -1.41 -1.86
CA GLY A 16 -18.52 -1.17 -0.70
C GLY A 16 -17.76 -0.58 0.48
N GLY A 17 -16.64 0.12 0.24
CA GLY A 17 -15.78 0.64 1.31
C GLY A 17 -14.94 -0.43 2.01
N ARG A 18 -14.95 -1.67 1.51
CA ARG A 18 -14.09 -2.74 2.01
C ARG A 18 -12.69 -2.61 1.43
N LEU A 19 -11.71 -2.60 2.32
CA LEU A 19 -10.30 -2.43 2.02
C LEU A 19 -9.50 -3.55 2.65
N VAL A 20 -8.31 -3.80 2.11
CA VAL A 20 -7.28 -4.63 2.74
C VAL A 20 -6.05 -3.78 2.95
N VAL A 21 -5.52 -3.79 4.18
CA VAL A 21 -4.32 -3.06 4.56
C VAL A 21 -3.23 -4.07 4.92
N THR A 22 -2.04 -3.90 4.36
CA THR A 22 -0.87 -4.72 4.67
C THR A 22 0.40 -3.86 4.73
N ILE A 23 1.52 -4.48 5.09
CA ILE A 23 2.83 -3.82 5.14
C ILE A 23 3.47 -3.71 3.76
N ASP A 24 4.44 -2.82 3.61
CA ASP A 24 5.30 -2.80 2.44
C ASP A 24 6.29 -3.97 2.42
N ILE A 25 6.53 -4.54 1.24
CA ILE A 25 7.38 -5.73 1.05
C ILE A 25 8.88 -5.40 1.06
N ASN A 26 9.23 -4.17 0.72
CA ASN A 26 10.59 -3.61 0.80
C ASN A 26 10.91 -3.10 2.20
N ARG A 27 9.92 -3.15 3.12
CA ARG A 27 10.00 -2.74 4.53
C ARG A 27 10.15 -1.23 4.72
N ASP A 28 9.71 -0.47 3.73
CA ASP A 28 9.48 0.95 3.92
C ASP A 28 8.46 1.16 5.06
N PRO A 29 8.58 2.24 5.86
CA PRO A 29 7.72 2.50 7.01
C PRO A 29 6.34 3.02 6.57
N CYS A 30 5.65 2.24 5.72
CA CYS A 30 4.35 2.57 5.17
C CYS A 30 3.42 1.35 5.13
N LEU A 31 2.13 1.61 4.97
CA LEU A 31 1.12 0.58 4.74
C LEU A 31 0.62 0.65 3.31
N ARG A 32 0.41 -0.51 2.70
CA ARG A 32 -0.28 -0.63 1.42
C ARG A 32 -1.78 -0.82 1.68
N VAL A 33 -2.60 -0.04 0.99
CA VAL A 33 -4.06 -0.11 1.09
C VAL A 33 -4.65 -0.45 -0.27
N TYR A 34 -5.40 -1.54 -0.32
CA TYR A 34 -6.04 -2.06 -1.52
C TYR A 34 -7.56 -1.98 -1.36
N PRO A 35 -8.31 -1.57 -2.40
CA PRO A 35 -9.71 -1.94 -2.52
C PRO A 35 -9.84 -3.46 -2.48
N MET A 36 -10.87 -3.99 -1.82
CA MET A 36 -11.08 -5.45 -1.72
C MET A 36 -11.11 -6.13 -3.11
N THR A 37 -11.69 -5.49 -4.12
CA THR A 37 -11.74 -6.01 -5.50
C THR A 37 -10.35 -6.21 -6.11
N ALA A 38 -9.42 -5.29 -5.89
CA ALA A 38 -8.03 -5.43 -6.34
C ALA A 38 -7.27 -6.47 -5.50
N TRP A 39 -7.53 -6.52 -4.18
CA TRP A 39 -6.88 -7.48 -3.29
C TRP A 39 -7.14 -8.93 -3.68
N VAL A 40 -8.38 -9.28 -4.02
CA VAL A 40 -8.76 -10.66 -4.37
C VAL A 40 -7.90 -11.22 -5.51
N GLU A 41 -7.65 -10.43 -6.55
CA GLU A 41 -6.81 -10.86 -7.67
C GLU A 41 -5.35 -11.02 -7.27
N ILE A 42 -4.82 -10.08 -6.48
CA ILE A 42 -3.44 -10.13 -5.97
C ILE A 42 -3.24 -11.34 -5.07
N GLU A 43 -4.13 -11.55 -4.10
CA GLU A 43 -4.07 -12.66 -3.16
C GLU A 43 -4.11 -13.99 -3.89
N LYS A 44 -5.02 -14.15 -4.86
CA LYS A 44 -5.09 -15.36 -5.69
C LYS A 44 -3.78 -15.64 -6.42
N GLN A 45 -3.15 -14.62 -7.02
CA GLN A 45 -1.86 -14.77 -7.69
C GLN A 45 -0.76 -15.18 -6.70
N VAL A 46 -0.65 -14.48 -5.56
CA VAL A 46 0.37 -14.76 -4.54
C VAL A 46 0.21 -16.16 -3.93
N MET A 47 -1.02 -16.60 -3.71
CA MET A 47 -1.32 -17.92 -3.16
C MET A 47 -1.17 -19.05 -4.18
N SER A 48 -1.23 -18.75 -5.49
CA SER A 48 -0.95 -19.72 -6.55
C SER A 48 0.54 -20.08 -6.69
N MET A 49 1.43 -19.24 -6.14
CA MET A 49 2.88 -19.48 -6.19
C MET A 49 3.26 -20.73 -5.37
N SER A 50 4.18 -21.53 -5.90
CA SER A 50 4.62 -22.76 -5.24
C SER A 50 5.32 -22.47 -3.91
N SER A 51 4.67 -22.87 -2.82
CA SER A 51 5.18 -22.79 -1.46
C SER A 51 6.35 -23.75 -1.18
N ALA A 52 6.79 -24.55 -2.15
CA ALA A 52 8.01 -25.35 -2.03
C ALA A 52 9.26 -24.47 -1.91
N LYS A 53 9.27 -23.30 -2.57
CA LYS A 53 10.36 -22.32 -2.47
C LYS A 53 10.27 -21.55 -1.15
N GLU A 54 11.37 -21.50 -0.40
CA GLU A 54 11.40 -20.79 0.89
C GLU A 54 11.11 -19.30 0.75
N SER A 55 11.63 -18.66 -0.30
CA SER A 55 11.37 -17.25 -0.60
C SER A 55 9.87 -16.96 -0.79
N VAL A 56 9.14 -17.83 -1.49
CA VAL A 56 7.68 -17.71 -1.66
C VAL A 56 6.96 -17.80 -0.33
N ARG A 57 7.31 -18.78 0.53
CA ARG A 57 6.70 -18.88 1.87
C ARG A 57 6.95 -17.65 2.73
N LYS A 58 8.17 -17.10 2.68
CA LYS A 58 8.52 -15.86 3.39
C LYS A 58 7.68 -14.68 2.87
N PHE A 59 7.57 -14.54 1.56
CA PHE A 59 6.77 -13.50 0.93
C PHE A 59 5.27 -13.61 1.28
N GLN A 60 4.67 -14.80 1.17
CA GLN A 60 3.27 -15.05 1.54
C GLN A 60 3.01 -14.66 3.01
N ARG A 61 3.89 -15.04 3.94
CA ARG A 61 3.78 -14.65 5.36
C ARG A 61 3.94 -13.14 5.57
N LEU A 62 4.87 -12.52 4.85
CA LEU A 62 5.13 -11.09 4.97
C LEU A 62 3.97 -10.27 4.42
N PHE A 63 3.47 -10.61 3.24
CA PHE A 63 2.49 -9.81 2.53
C PHE A 63 1.04 -10.19 2.88
N VAL A 64 0.64 -11.44 2.63
CA VAL A 64 -0.72 -11.92 2.93
C VAL A 64 -0.89 -12.12 4.43
N GLY A 65 0.11 -12.66 5.12
CA GLY A 65 0.05 -12.92 6.56
C GLY A 65 0.00 -11.65 7.45
N ASN A 66 0.33 -10.47 6.92
CA ASN A 66 0.12 -9.19 7.60
C ASN A 66 -1.10 -8.42 7.08
N ALA A 67 -1.80 -8.94 6.07
CA ALA A 67 -2.98 -8.31 5.53
C ALA A 67 -4.10 -8.31 6.58
N SER A 68 -4.84 -7.22 6.65
CA SER A 68 -5.99 -7.04 7.53
C SER A 68 -7.11 -6.38 6.76
N GLU A 69 -8.28 -7.00 6.76
CA GLU A 69 -9.49 -6.39 6.23
C GLU A 69 -9.90 -5.20 7.11
N CYS A 70 -10.33 -4.12 6.46
CA CYS A 70 -10.81 -2.91 7.09
C CYS A 70 -12.06 -2.44 6.35
N GLU A 71 -13.06 -2.01 7.11
CA GLU A 71 -14.29 -1.45 6.56
C GLU A 71 -14.33 0.05 6.80
N MET A 72 -14.76 0.78 5.77
CA MET A 72 -14.92 2.22 5.82
C MET A 72 -16.25 2.60 6.47
N ASP A 73 -16.21 3.47 7.47
CA ASP A 73 -17.42 4.01 8.09
C ASP A 73 -18.11 5.06 7.17
N GLY A 74 -19.30 5.50 7.55
CA GLY A 74 -20.08 6.51 6.79
C GLY A 74 -19.40 7.88 6.65
N ASN A 75 -18.35 8.16 7.43
CA ASN A 75 -17.54 9.38 7.32
C ASN A 75 -16.29 9.16 6.44
N GLY A 76 -16.14 7.99 5.85
CA GLY A 76 -14.98 7.63 5.05
C GLY A 76 -13.75 7.27 5.86
N ARG A 77 -13.92 6.79 7.10
CA ARG A 77 -12.81 6.47 7.98
C ARG A 77 -12.60 4.97 8.10
N ILE A 78 -11.35 4.56 8.25
CA ILE A 78 -11.00 3.19 8.65
C ILE A 78 -10.31 3.16 10.00
N LEU A 79 -10.50 2.04 10.71
CA LEU A 79 -9.78 1.69 11.92
C LEU A 79 -8.60 0.77 11.57
N LEU A 80 -7.38 1.28 11.73
CA LEU A 80 -6.18 0.50 11.47
C LEU A 80 -5.80 -0.38 12.68
N PRO A 81 -5.46 -1.66 12.47
CA PRO A 81 -4.89 -2.50 13.51
C PRO A 81 -3.65 -1.85 14.14
N GLN A 82 -3.51 -1.98 15.46
CA GLN A 82 -2.40 -1.36 16.21
C GLN A 82 -1.03 -1.78 15.67
N ARG A 83 -0.86 -3.06 15.33
CA ARG A 83 0.37 -3.61 14.76
C ARG A 83 0.78 -2.91 13.46
N LEU A 84 -0.17 -2.63 12.57
CA LEU A 84 0.11 -1.96 11.30
C LEU A 84 0.44 -0.48 11.52
N ARG A 85 -0.26 0.19 12.44
CA ARG A 85 0.11 1.56 12.83
C ARG A 85 1.53 1.65 13.37
N GLN A 86 1.92 0.70 14.21
CA GLN A 86 3.27 0.62 14.77
C GLN A 86 4.33 0.34 13.69
N PHE A 87 4.05 -0.57 12.76
CA PHE A 87 4.96 -0.89 11.66
C PHE A 87 5.28 0.33 10.81
N ALA A 88 4.26 1.09 10.41
CA ALA A 88 4.41 2.26 9.55
C ALA A 88 4.67 3.56 10.32
N CYS A 89 5.01 3.46 11.62
CA CYS A 89 5.30 4.61 12.48
C CYS A 89 4.22 5.71 12.45
N LEU A 90 2.95 5.35 12.24
CA LEU A 90 1.88 6.33 12.07
C LEU A 90 1.54 7.00 13.41
N ASP A 91 1.78 8.31 13.50
CA ASP A 91 1.37 9.14 14.64
C ASP A 91 0.22 10.10 14.27
N LYS A 92 0.49 11.40 14.22
CA LYS A 92 -0.55 12.44 14.10
C LYS A 92 -0.91 12.78 12.66
N LYS A 93 0.11 12.97 11.82
CA LYS A 93 -0.06 13.43 10.45
C LYS A 93 0.30 12.30 9.50
N VAL A 94 -0.59 12.09 8.54
CA VAL A 94 -0.50 10.96 7.63
C VAL A 94 -0.71 11.44 6.22
N VAL A 95 0.04 10.85 5.29
CA VAL A 95 -0.04 11.13 3.86
C VAL A 95 -0.56 9.90 3.15
N LEU A 96 -1.59 10.09 2.33
CA LEU A 96 -2.15 9.06 1.46
C LEU A 96 -1.62 9.28 0.04
N VAL A 97 -0.77 8.37 -0.43
CA VAL A 97 -0.15 8.43 -1.76
C VAL A 97 -0.88 7.45 -2.68
N GLY A 98 -1.40 7.93 -3.80
CA GLY A 98 -2.04 7.06 -4.79
C GLY A 98 -1.03 6.46 -5.76
N GLN A 99 -1.11 5.15 -6.01
CA GLN A 99 -0.30 4.43 -6.99
C GLN A 99 -1.18 3.54 -7.86
N GLY A 100 -1.94 4.17 -8.76
CA GLY A 100 -2.88 3.48 -9.65
C GLY A 100 -4.04 2.85 -8.88
N GLU A 101 -4.01 1.53 -8.71
CA GLU A 101 -5.08 0.73 -8.11
C GLU A 101 -4.98 0.56 -6.59
N ARG A 102 -3.88 1.05 -5.99
CA ARG A 102 -3.65 0.99 -4.55
C ARG A 102 -3.25 2.35 -4.00
N PHE A 103 -3.24 2.43 -2.68
CA PHE A 103 -2.64 3.55 -1.97
C PHE A 103 -1.48 3.06 -1.11
N GLU A 104 -0.60 3.99 -0.79
CA GLU A 104 0.30 3.87 0.32
C GLU A 104 -0.06 4.89 1.39
N LEU A 105 0.21 4.49 2.61
CA LEU A 105 -0.09 5.27 3.77
C LEU A 105 1.15 5.43 4.63
N TRP A 106 1.52 6.68 4.81
CA TRP A 106 2.76 7.09 5.42
C TRP A 106 2.51 8.02 6.59
N ASP A 107 3.43 8.02 7.53
CA ASP A 107 3.65 9.19 8.38
C ASP A 107 4.19 10.34 7.51
N GLU A 108 3.76 11.58 7.78
CA GLU A 108 4.13 12.75 6.96
C GLU A 108 5.64 13.00 6.93
N GLU A 109 6.33 12.86 8.07
CA GLU A 109 7.77 13.11 8.14
C GLU A 109 8.54 12.02 7.37
N LYS A 110 8.13 10.75 7.54
CA LYS A 110 8.72 9.61 6.81
C LYS A 110 8.51 9.68 5.32
N TRP A 111 7.37 10.17 4.86
CA TRP A 111 7.15 10.41 3.44
C TRP A 111 8.08 11.49 2.88
N ASN A 112 8.25 12.60 3.61
CA ASN A 112 9.13 13.68 3.16
C ASN A 112 10.60 13.23 3.11
N GLU A 113 11.08 12.51 4.13
CA GLU A 113 12.41 11.88 4.13
C GLU A 113 12.59 10.98 2.89
N GLN A 114 11.60 10.13 2.59
CA GLN A 114 11.63 9.24 1.43
C GLN A 114 11.64 10.00 0.10
N GLN A 115 10.85 11.07 -0.02
CA GLN A 115 10.82 11.90 -1.23
C GLN A 115 12.13 12.64 -1.45
N GLU A 116 12.72 13.20 -0.39
CA GLU A 116 14.03 13.85 -0.49
C GLU A 116 15.11 12.87 -0.96
N ALA A 117 15.15 11.65 -0.41
CA ALA A 117 16.08 10.61 -0.85
C ALA A 117 15.90 10.23 -2.33
N LEU A 118 14.65 10.08 -2.78
CA LEU A 118 14.34 9.79 -4.19
C LEU A 118 14.73 10.94 -5.15
N MET A 119 14.70 12.19 -4.66
CA MET A 119 15.00 13.37 -5.47
C MET A 119 16.48 13.79 -5.40
N SER A 120 17.22 13.40 -4.37
CA SER A 120 18.64 13.77 -4.22
C SER A 120 19.54 13.04 -5.22
N GLY A 121 19.10 11.89 -5.73
CA GLY A 121 19.85 11.08 -6.69
C GLY A 121 21.08 10.39 -6.08
N ASP A 122 21.18 10.36 -4.74
CA ASP A 122 22.26 9.68 -4.02
C ASP A 122 22.05 8.15 -3.97
N ASP A 123 20.82 7.70 -4.16
CA ASP A 123 20.52 6.31 -4.43
C ASP A 123 20.91 5.96 -5.87
N ASP A 124 21.41 4.75 -6.09
CA ASP A 124 21.74 4.17 -7.41
C ASP A 124 20.46 3.86 -8.23
N PHE A 125 19.44 4.70 -8.06
CA PHE A 125 18.13 4.61 -8.68
C PHE A 125 18.24 4.95 -10.16
N GLN A 126 18.22 3.90 -10.97
CA GLN A 126 18.12 4.01 -12.41
C GLN A 126 16.67 3.94 -12.84
N LEU A 127 16.27 4.87 -13.70
CA LEU A 127 14.96 4.82 -14.35
C LEU A 127 14.84 3.48 -15.11
N PRO A 128 13.75 2.72 -14.92
CA PRO A 128 13.54 1.48 -15.67
C PRO A 128 13.49 1.74 -17.18
N SER A 129 14.13 0.87 -17.96
CA SER A 129 14.17 0.95 -19.43
C SER A 129 12.79 0.99 -20.08
N GLU A 130 11.79 0.44 -19.41
CA GLU A 130 10.39 0.40 -19.84
C GLU A 130 9.79 1.81 -20.01
N LEU A 131 10.30 2.81 -19.29
CA LEU A 131 9.83 4.20 -19.39
C LEU A 131 10.13 4.81 -20.76
N GLU A 132 11.20 4.40 -21.42
CA GLU A 132 11.56 4.89 -22.77
C GLU A 132 10.53 4.50 -23.83
N SER A 133 9.74 3.45 -23.56
CA SER A 133 8.70 2.96 -24.46
C SER A 133 7.33 3.63 -24.26
N LEU A 134 7.18 4.45 -23.22
CA LEU A 134 5.91 5.08 -22.90
C LEU A 134 5.69 6.33 -23.78
N PRO A 135 4.49 6.51 -24.37
CA PRO A 135 4.19 7.72 -25.13
C PRO A 135 4.16 8.93 -24.18
N SER A 136 5.20 9.77 -24.30
CA SER A 136 5.41 11.03 -23.55
C SER A 136 5.24 10.91 -22.03
N LEU A 137 6.27 10.40 -21.37
CA LEU A 137 6.74 10.91 -20.07
C LEU A 137 7.82 11.98 -20.30
#